data_AF-A0A8J6E6S7-F1
#
_entry.id   AF-A0A8J6E6S7-F1
#
_cell.length_a   1.000
_cell.length_b   1.000
_cell.length_c   1.000
_cell.angle_alpha   90.00
_cell.angle_beta   90.00
_cell.angle_gamma   90.00
#
_symmetry.space_group_name_H-M   'P 1'
#
loop_
_entity.id
_entity.type
_entity.pdbx_description
1 polymer ?
#
loop_
_entity_poly.entity_id
_entity_poly.type
_entity_poly.pdbx_seq_one_letter_code
_entity_poly.pdbx_strand_id
1 'polypeptide(L)'
;RLLDILRTKGQRGYVVFLESLEFYYPELYKLVTGKEPTRRFSTIVVEEGHEALTQFLMNEVIKLQQQLKTKEVQKCELVANSRLLEDERKQLKLVNLELLTFQERYNKMKEERNNCHDELIKIKDDNYNLAMRYAQLSEEKNMAVMRSRDLQLEIDRLKHHLNKVEEECKLERNQSLKLKNDIENRPKREQMMELERENEMLKTKIQEFQSLLQDGGRSLPDSDKAIVDILEHDRKEALEDRHELVNRIFNLQEEIRQAEDLRDKYLEEKEDLELKCSTLAKDCEMYKHRMNTVMVQLEEVEKERDQAYRARDDAQTQCSQCLIDKDKYRKQIRELEERNDELRIEMVRKEARIVNLECKLRRILKDGVALDQ
;
A
#
# COMPACT_ATOMS: atom_id res chain seq x y z
N ARG A 1 -16.18 107.37 28.88
CA ARG A 1 -16.76 106.06 28.47
C ARG A 1 -16.40 105.67 27.03
N LEU A 2 -16.82 106.39 25.98
CA LEU A 2 -16.42 106.07 24.59
C LEU A 2 -14.89 106.20 24.37
N LEU A 3 -14.29 107.27 24.90
CA LEU A 3 -12.84 107.52 24.86
C LEU A 3 -12.03 106.40 25.52
N ASP A 4 -12.50 105.85 26.63
CA ASP A 4 -11.81 104.77 27.35
C ASP A 4 -11.85 103.43 26.59
N ILE A 5 -12.96 103.16 25.88
CA ILE A 5 -13.11 101.96 25.05
C ILE A 5 -12.20 102.03 23.82
N LEU A 6 -12.16 103.18 23.14
CA LEU A 6 -11.29 103.38 21.99
C LEU A 6 -9.81 103.27 22.41
N ARG A 7 -9.44 103.86 23.54
CA ARG A 7 -8.06 103.85 24.07
C ARG A 7 -7.54 102.45 24.38
N THR A 8 -8.43 101.51 24.74
CA THR A 8 -8.05 100.15 25.15
C THR A 8 -8.21 99.09 24.05
N LYS A 9 -9.20 99.19 23.17
CA LYS A 9 -9.51 98.14 22.16
C LYS A 9 -9.23 98.51 20.71
N GLY A 10 -8.94 99.78 20.41
CA GLY A 10 -8.72 100.22 19.04
C GLY A 10 -7.79 101.41 19.00
N GLN A 11 -6.51 101.20 19.29
CA GLN A 11 -5.51 102.28 19.39
C GLN A 11 -5.49 103.18 18.15
N ARG A 12 -5.61 102.63 16.93
CA ARG A 12 -5.72 103.42 15.71
C ARG A 12 -7.03 104.23 15.63
N GLY A 13 -8.15 103.65 16.04
CA GLY A 13 -9.44 104.35 16.10
C GLY A 13 -9.46 105.46 17.16
N TYR A 14 -8.76 105.28 18.28
CA TYR A 14 -8.58 106.30 19.30
C TYR A 14 -7.80 107.52 18.78
N VAL A 15 -6.70 107.28 18.06
CA VAL A 15 -5.89 108.34 17.45
C VAL A 15 -6.71 109.13 16.44
N VAL A 16 -7.40 108.46 15.50
CA VAL A 16 -8.22 109.13 14.47
C VAL A 16 -9.42 109.88 15.09
N PHE A 17 -10.03 109.34 16.15
CA PHE A 17 -11.11 110.03 16.85
C PHE A 17 -10.63 111.31 17.54
N LEU A 18 -9.47 111.29 18.18
CA LEU A 18 -8.87 112.49 18.77
C LEU A 18 -8.49 113.53 17.71
N GLU A 19 -7.93 113.11 16.58
CA GLU A 19 -7.64 113.99 15.43
C GLU A 19 -8.92 114.61 14.86
N SER A 20 -10.02 113.86 14.80
CA SER A 20 -11.33 114.36 14.35
C SER A 20 -11.94 115.36 15.36
N LEU A 21 -11.80 115.08 16.66
CA LEU A 21 -12.27 115.97 17.73
C LEU A 21 -11.48 117.29 17.73
N GLU A 22 -10.16 117.22 17.50
CA GLU A 22 -9.26 118.36 17.37
C GLU A 22 -9.66 119.28 16.20
N PHE A 23 -10.18 118.70 15.12
CA PHE A 23 -10.55 119.42 13.90
C PHE A 23 -11.93 120.08 13.98
N TYR A 24 -12.98 119.31 14.26
CA TYR A 24 -14.35 119.82 14.21
C TYR A 24 -14.75 120.56 15.49
N TYR A 25 -14.15 120.21 16.63
CA TYR A 25 -14.51 120.72 17.94
C TYR A 25 -13.27 121.02 18.81
N PRO A 26 -12.42 121.98 18.41
CA PRO A 26 -11.13 122.26 19.05
C PRO A 26 -11.24 122.60 20.55
N GLU A 27 -12.31 123.26 20.97
CA GLU A 27 -12.57 123.56 22.39
C GLU A 27 -12.81 122.28 23.21
N LEU A 28 -13.52 121.30 22.63
CA LEU A 28 -13.74 120.00 23.27
C LEU A 28 -12.46 119.15 23.29
N TYR A 29 -11.63 119.24 22.25
CA TYR A 29 -10.33 118.57 22.23
C TYR A 29 -9.41 119.07 23.34
N LYS A 30 -9.30 120.40 23.49
CA LYS A 30 -8.51 121.02 24.54
C LYS A 30 -9.03 120.62 25.93
N LEU A 31 -10.35 120.59 26.10
CA LEU A 31 -10.98 120.16 27.35
C LEU A 31 -10.68 118.69 27.69
N VAL A 32 -10.72 117.79 26.70
CA VAL A 32 -10.59 116.35 26.90
C VAL A 32 -9.12 115.90 27.04
N THR A 33 -8.20 116.56 26.33
CA THR A 33 -6.79 116.14 26.27
C THR A 33 -5.84 117.05 27.04
N GLY A 34 -6.27 118.26 27.39
CA GLY A 34 -5.46 119.29 28.04
C GLY A 34 -4.40 119.93 27.14
N LYS A 35 -4.40 119.61 25.83
CA LYS A 35 -3.40 120.08 24.86
C LYS A 35 -4.02 121.12 23.93
N GLU A 36 -3.22 122.12 23.54
CA GLU A 36 -3.62 123.09 22.51
C GLU A 36 -3.90 122.36 21.18
N PRO A 37 -5.00 122.68 20.47
CA PRO A 37 -5.27 122.11 19.16
C PRO A 37 -4.17 122.53 18.18
N THR A 38 -3.40 121.56 17.73
CA THR A 38 -2.21 121.73 16.89
C THR A 38 -2.56 121.91 15.41
N ARG A 39 -3.83 121.73 15.02
CA ARG A 39 -4.30 121.72 13.61
C ARG A 39 -3.39 120.88 12.70
N ARG A 40 -2.81 119.79 13.23
CA ARG A 40 -2.01 118.86 12.45
C ARG A 40 -2.93 117.76 11.96
N PHE A 41 -3.27 117.85 10.68
CA PHE A 41 -3.98 116.83 9.96
C PHE A 41 -3.16 115.52 9.89
N SER A 42 -3.76 114.41 9.45
CA SER A 42 -3.00 113.31 8.86
C SER A 42 -2.08 113.90 7.79
N THR A 43 -0.78 113.59 7.80
CA THR A 43 0.26 114.28 6.98
C THR A 43 -0.17 114.50 5.53
N ILE A 44 -0.90 113.54 4.95
CA ILE A 44 -1.48 113.61 3.59
C ILE A 44 -2.55 114.71 3.42
N VAL A 45 -3.41 114.94 4.41
CA VAL A 45 -4.43 116.01 4.37
C VAL A 45 -3.80 117.39 4.63
N VAL A 46 -2.71 117.47 5.42
CA VAL A 46 -2.00 118.74 5.69
C VAL A 46 -1.26 119.22 4.44
N GLU A 47 -0.54 118.32 3.77
CA GLU A 47 0.42 118.65 2.72
C GLU A 47 -0.21 118.60 1.32
N GLU A 48 -1.20 117.74 1.10
CA GLU A 48 -1.78 117.50 -0.24
C GLU A 48 -3.32 117.66 -0.30
N GLY A 49 -3.99 117.93 0.84
CA GLY A 49 -5.43 118.22 0.92
C GLY A 49 -6.35 116.99 1.06
N HIS A 50 -7.65 117.22 1.28
CA HIS A 50 -8.67 116.16 1.46
C HIS A 50 -8.82 115.25 0.23
N GLU A 51 -8.55 115.78 -0.97
CA GLU A 51 -8.58 115.02 -2.22
C GLU A 51 -7.45 113.98 -2.28
N ALA A 52 -6.25 114.32 -1.79
CA ALA A 52 -5.11 113.40 -1.77
C ALA A 52 -5.31 112.23 -0.79
N LEU A 53 -5.90 112.47 0.39
CA LEU A 53 -6.25 111.39 1.31
C LEU A 53 -7.30 110.45 0.70
N THR A 54 -8.28 111.02 0.00
CA THR A 54 -9.32 110.24 -0.69
C THR A 54 -8.69 109.36 -1.78
N GLN A 55 -7.75 109.90 -2.57
CA GLN A 55 -7.00 109.14 -3.57
C GLN A 55 -6.13 108.05 -2.93
N PHE A 56 -5.45 108.34 -1.82
CA PHE A 56 -4.65 107.35 -1.10
C PHE A 56 -5.50 106.18 -0.58
N LEU A 57 -6.63 106.47 0.07
CA LEU A 57 -7.56 105.45 0.55
C LEU A 57 -8.18 104.65 -0.60
N MET A 58 -8.52 105.31 -1.71
CA MET A 58 -9.00 104.64 -2.93
C MET A 58 -7.95 103.67 -3.48
N ASN A 59 -6.68 104.09 -3.55
CA ASN A 59 -5.56 103.24 -3.99
C ASN A 59 -5.33 102.05 -3.05
N GLU A 60 -5.40 102.25 -1.74
CA GLU A 60 -5.22 101.17 -0.78
C GLU A 60 -6.41 100.18 -0.80
N VAL A 61 -7.63 100.67 -1.02
CA VAL A 61 -8.80 99.81 -1.27
C VAL A 61 -8.64 99.01 -2.57
N ILE A 62 -8.19 99.64 -3.66
CA ILE A 62 -7.91 98.95 -4.93
C ILE A 62 -6.83 97.86 -4.74
N LYS A 63 -5.77 98.17 -3.99
CA LYS A 63 -4.70 97.22 -3.68
C LYS A 63 -5.18 96.04 -2.84
N LEU A 64 -5.99 96.30 -1.80
CA LEU A 64 -6.60 95.23 -0.99
C LEU A 64 -7.58 94.38 -1.81
N GLN A 65 -8.36 94.98 -2.70
CA GLN A 65 -9.23 94.26 -3.63
C GLN A 65 -8.43 93.38 -4.60
N GLN A 66 -7.31 93.88 -5.13
CA GLN A 66 -6.41 93.08 -5.97
C GLN A 66 -5.82 91.90 -5.19
N GLN A 67 -5.34 92.14 -3.96
CA GLN A 67 -4.80 91.07 -3.11
C GLN A 67 -5.85 90.01 -2.76
N LEU A 68 -7.09 90.43 -2.46
CA LEU A 68 -8.21 89.52 -2.23
C LEU A 68 -8.45 88.64 -3.46
N LYS A 69 -8.53 89.25 -4.65
CA LYS A 69 -8.71 88.51 -5.92
C LYS A 69 -7.58 87.52 -6.16
N THR A 70 -6.32 87.91 -5.94
CA THR A 70 -5.18 86.98 -6.06
C THR A 70 -5.28 85.83 -5.06
N LYS A 71 -5.70 86.09 -3.82
CA LYS A 71 -5.90 85.05 -2.80
C LYS A 71 -7.06 84.12 -3.13
N GLU A 72 -8.14 84.63 -3.71
CA GLU A 72 -9.26 83.81 -4.19
C GLU A 72 -8.84 82.89 -5.33
N VAL A 73 -8.06 83.39 -6.31
CA VAL A 73 -7.51 82.55 -7.38
C VAL A 73 -6.60 81.46 -6.81
N GLN A 74 -5.67 81.81 -5.91
CA GLN A 74 -4.81 80.84 -5.23
C GLN A 74 -5.61 79.77 -4.46
N LYS A 75 -6.69 80.17 -3.78
CA LYS A 75 -7.58 79.23 -3.09
C LYS A 75 -8.28 78.29 -4.07
N CYS A 76 -8.77 78.81 -5.19
CA CYS A 76 -9.40 77.99 -6.24
C CYS A 76 -8.40 76.98 -6.84
N GLU A 77 -7.17 77.39 -7.10
CA GLU A 77 -6.09 76.52 -7.58
C GLU A 77 -5.75 75.41 -6.57
N LEU A 78 -5.61 75.75 -5.29
CA LEU A 78 -5.35 74.78 -4.22
C LEU A 78 -6.49 73.75 -4.09
N VAL A 79 -7.75 74.18 -4.20
CA VAL A 79 -8.91 73.29 -4.17
C VAL A 79 -8.92 72.37 -5.39
N ALA A 80 -8.56 72.87 -6.58
CA ALA A 80 -8.44 72.05 -7.78
C ALA A 80 -7.33 71.00 -7.62
N ASN A 81 -6.15 71.39 -7.15
CA ASN A 81 -5.04 70.49 -6.90
C ASN A 81 -5.36 69.42 -5.83
N SER A 82 -6.04 69.81 -4.76
CA SER A 82 -6.49 68.86 -3.72
C SER A 82 -7.44 67.80 -4.28
N ARG A 83 -8.33 68.17 -5.22
CA ARG A 83 -9.23 67.22 -5.87
C ARG A 83 -8.47 66.25 -6.77
N LEU A 84 -7.51 66.75 -7.56
CA LEU A 84 -6.67 65.90 -8.42
C LEU A 84 -5.87 64.86 -7.61
N LEU A 85 -5.22 65.30 -6.53
CA LEU A 85 -4.48 64.38 -5.64
C LEU A 85 -5.40 63.35 -4.95
N GLU A 86 -6.63 63.74 -4.63
CA GLU A 86 -7.59 62.80 -4.05
C GLU A 86 -8.03 61.73 -5.06
N ASP A 87 -8.20 62.11 -6.33
CA ASP A 87 -8.52 61.18 -7.42
C ASP A 87 -7.34 60.25 -7.73
N GLU A 88 -6.10 60.75 -7.76
CA GLU A 88 -4.89 59.93 -7.87
C GLU A 88 -4.74 58.95 -6.70
N ARG A 89 -5.02 59.38 -5.47
CA ARG A 89 -5.00 58.50 -4.29
C ARG A 89 -6.03 57.37 -4.42
N LYS A 90 -7.22 57.65 -4.96
CA LYS A 90 -8.25 56.62 -5.21
C LYS A 90 -7.80 55.64 -6.29
N GLN A 91 -7.21 56.13 -7.38
CA GLN A 91 -6.62 55.30 -8.43
C GLN A 91 -5.53 54.37 -7.88
N LEU A 92 -4.58 54.91 -7.11
CA LEU A 92 -3.50 54.11 -6.50
C LEU A 92 -4.03 53.04 -5.54
N LYS A 93 -5.11 53.33 -4.79
CA LYS A 93 -5.75 52.33 -3.92
C LYS A 93 -6.33 51.16 -4.72
N LEU A 94 -6.96 51.44 -5.87
CA LEU A 94 -7.51 50.40 -6.74
C LEU A 94 -6.39 49.52 -7.31
N VAL A 95 -5.32 50.12 -7.83
CA VAL A 95 -4.16 49.39 -8.34
C VAL A 95 -3.51 48.54 -7.26
N ASN A 96 -3.41 49.04 -6.03
CA ASN A 96 -2.85 48.28 -4.91
C ASN A 96 -3.72 47.06 -4.56
N LEU A 97 -5.05 47.23 -4.54
CA LEU A 97 -5.98 46.11 -4.33
C LEU A 97 -5.84 45.06 -5.42
N GLU A 98 -5.79 45.47 -6.69
CA GLU A 98 -5.55 44.56 -7.82
C GLU A 98 -4.23 43.80 -7.64
N LEU A 99 -3.14 44.49 -7.32
CA LEU A 99 -1.83 43.88 -7.13
C LEU A 99 -1.83 42.86 -5.98
N LEU A 100 -2.54 43.15 -4.89
CA LEU A 100 -2.71 42.25 -3.75
C LEU A 100 -3.47 40.98 -4.16
N THR A 101 -4.53 41.11 -4.96
CA THR A 101 -5.27 39.94 -5.48
C THR A 101 -4.43 39.09 -6.45
N PHE A 102 -3.58 39.72 -7.27
CA PHE A 102 -2.64 38.98 -8.12
C PHE A 102 -1.57 38.24 -7.28
N GLN A 103 -1.09 38.87 -6.21
CA GLN A 103 -0.14 38.26 -5.28
C GLN A 103 -0.74 37.05 -4.56
N GLU A 104 -1.98 37.13 -4.10
CA GLU A 104 -2.70 36.01 -3.48
C GLU A 104 -2.88 34.84 -4.47
N ARG A 105 -3.29 35.13 -5.72
CA ARG A 105 -3.42 34.11 -6.77
C ARG A 105 -2.08 33.45 -7.09
N TYR A 106 -1.00 34.24 -7.15
CA TYR A 106 0.34 33.71 -7.37
C TYR A 106 0.77 32.78 -6.22
N ASN A 107 0.53 33.17 -4.97
CA ASN A 107 0.86 32.35 -3.81
C ASN A 107 0.07 31.03 -3.81
N LYS A 108 -1.23 31.07 -4.13
CA LYS A 108 -2.05 29.86 -4.25
C LYS A 108 -1.54 28.91 -5.33
N MET A 109 -1.23 29.42 -6.53
CA MET A 109 -0.63 28.61 -7.60
C MET A 109 0.74 28.04 -7.21
N LYS A 110 1.55 28.80 -6.45
CA LYS A 110 2.84 28.35 -5.95
C LYS A 110 2.69 27.21 -4.94
N GLU A 111 1.71 27.29 -4.03
CA GLU A 111 1.38 26.22 -3.09
C GLU A 111 0.88 24.96 -3.81
N GLU A 112 -0.03 25.10 -4.77
CA GLU A 112 -0.51 23.99 -5.60
C GLU A 112 0.65 23.30 -6.34
N ARG A 113 1.57 24.08 -6.92
CA ARG A 113 2.78 23.54 -7.56
C ARG A 113 3.65 22.77 -6.57
N ASN A 114 3.83 23.29 -5.36
CA ASN A 114 4.61 22.61 -4.33
C ASN A 114 3.94 21.30 -3.89
N ASN A 115 2.62 21.29 -3.69
CA ASN A 115 1.88 20.07 -3.34
C ASN A 115 2.00 19.01 -4.44
N CYS A 116 1.84 19.39 -5.72
CA CYS A 116 2.06 18.48 -6.85
C CYS A 116 3.50 17.96 -6.91
N HIS A 117 4.49 18.76 -6.52
CA HIS A 117 5.88 18.34 -6.46
C HIS A 117 6.12 17.29 -5.36
N ASP A 118 5.53 17.49 -4.18
CA ASP A 118 5.62 16.54 -3.07
C ASP A 118 4.92 15.21 -3.40
N GLU A 119 3.76 15.26 -4.07
CA GLU A 119 3.07 14.07 -4.57
C GLU A 119 3.91 13.33 -5.62
N LEU A 120 4.57 14.06 -6.53
CA LEU A 120 5.47 13.46 -7.52
C LEU A 120 6.65 12.73 -6.87
N ILE A 121 7.23 13.30 -5.81
CA ILE A 121 8.32 12.65 -5.06
C ILE A 121 7.81 11.36 -4.43
N LYS A 122 6.66 11.39 -3.74
CA LYS A 122 6.06 10.18 -3.14
C LYS A 122 5.81 9.08 -4.16
N ILE A 123 5.24 9.42 -5.31
CA ILE A 123 4.98 8.46 -6.39
C ILE A 123 6.30 7.88 -6.94
N LYS A 124 7.37 8.68 -7.04
CA LYS A 124 8.69 8.17 -7.44
C LYS A 124 9.21 7.17 -6.42
N ASP A 125 9.16 7.49 -5.13
CA ASP A 125 9.63 6.61 -4.06
C ASP A 125 8.83 5.29 -4.03
N ASP A 126 7.51 5.36 -4.14
CA ASP A 126 6.63 4.18 -4.24
C ASP A 126 6.96 3.33 -5.47
N ASN A 127 7.24 3.94 -6.62
CA ASN A 127 7.64 3.24 -7.83
C ASN A 127 9.01 2.54 -7.68
N TYR A 128 9.97 3.18 -7.01
CA TYR A 128 11.26 2.55 -6.68
C TYR A 128 11.08 1.38 -5.72
N ASN A 129 10.25 1.53 -4.68
CA ASN A 129 9.93 0.45 -3.75
C ASN A 129 9.26 -0.73 -4.45
N LEU A 130 8.33 -0.46 -5.39
CA LEU A 130 7.67 -1.49 -6.18
C LEU A 130 8.67 -2.22 -7.10
N ALA A 131 9.56 -1.48 -7.76
CA ALA A 131 10.60 -2.06 -8.60
C ALA A 131 11.55 -2.96 -7.79
N MET A 132 11.93 -2.55 -6.57
CA MET A 132 12.75 -3.37 -5.67
C MET A 132 12.03 -4.66 -5.26
N ARG A 133 10.75 -4.56 -4.85
CA ARG A 133 9.94 -5.75 -4.50
C ARG A 133 9.77 -6.68 -5.69
N TYR A 134 9.57 -6.14 -6.89
CA TYR A 134 9.48 -6.92 -8.12
C TYR A 134 10.78 -7.67 -8.41
N ALA A 135 11.93 -7.01 -8.25
CA ALA A 135 13.24 -7.64 -8.42
C ALA A 135 13.44 -8.79 -7.42
N GLN A 136 13.13 -8.58 -6.14
CA GLN A 136 13.20 -9.61 -5.10
C GLN A 136 12.32 -10.83 -5.42
N LEU A 137 11.05 -10.59 -5.78
CA LEU A 137 10.13 -11.67 -6.17
C LEU A 137 10.60 -12.42 -7.42
N SER A 138 11.25 -11.73 -8.36
CA SER A 138 11.85 -12.35 -9.54
C SER A 138 13.01 -13.28 -9.16
N GLU A 139 13.88 -12.85 -8.25
CA GLU A 139 14.97 -13.66 -7.71
C GLU A 139 14.44 -14.89 -6.96
N GLU A 140 13.45 -14.72 -6.08
CA GLU A 140 12.80 -15.83 -5.36
C GLU A 140 12.15 -16.84 -6.31
N LYS A 141 11.45 -16.36 -7.34
CA LYS A 141 10.91 -17.22 -8.40
C LYS A 141 12.02 -18.01 -9.09
N ASN A 142 13.13 -17.37 -9.46
CA ASN A 142 14.24 -18.04 -10.11
C ASN A 142 14.86 -19.11 -9.20
N MET A 143 15.02 -18.82 -7.90
CA MET A 143 15.49 -19.80 -6.92
C MET A 143 14.54 -21.00 -6.81
N ALA A 144 13.23 -20.77 -6.76
CA ALA A 144 12.23 -21.83 -6.74
C ALA A 144 12.25 -22.69 -8.02
N VAL A 145 12.44 -22.06 -9.19
CA VAL A 145 12.58 -22.76 -10.47
C VAL A 145 13.84 -23.64 -10.49
N MET A 146 14.98 -23.12 -10.02
CA MET A 146 16.23 -23.89 -9.92
C MET A 146 16.05 -25.10 -8.99
N ARG A 147 15.46 -24.90 -7.81
CA ARG A 147 15.18 -26.00 -6.87
C ARG A 147 14.23 -27.05 -7.45
N SER A 148 13.21 -26.62 -8.19
CA SER A 148 12.30 -27.53 -8.90
C SER A 148 13.04 -28.37 -9.95
N ARG A 149 13.97 -27.74 -10.68
CA ARG A 149 14.80 -28.45 -11.66
C ARG A 149 15.71 -29.49 -10.99
N ASP A 150 16.32 -29.15 -9.86
CA ASP A 150 17.18 -30.08 -9.11
C ASP A 150 16.39 -31.29 -8.59
N LEU A 151 15.20 -31.05 -8.01
CA LEU A 151 14.31 -32.12 -7.57
C LEU A 151 13.85 -33.00 -8.73
N GLN A 152 13.58 -32.41 -9.91
CA GLN A 152 13.24 -33.18 -11.11
C GLN A 152 14.40 -34.11 -11.53
N LEU A 153 15.64 -33.62 -11.48
CA LEU A 153 16.82 -34.44 -11.78
C LEU A 153 16.99 -35.58 -10.76
N GLU A 154 16.69 -35.33 -9.49
CA GLU A 154 16.71 -36.37 -8.44
C GLU A 154 15.64 -37.44 -8.66
N ILE A 155 14.42 -37.03 -9.01
CA ILE A 155 13.33 -37.94 -9.41
C ILE A 155 13.77 -38.81 -10.59
N ASP A 156 14.39 -38.23 -11.61
CA ASP A 156 14.82 -38.97 -12.80
C ASP A 156 15.94 -39.98 -12.45
N ARG A 157 16.86 -39.63 -11.56
CA ARG A 157 17.88 -40.56 -11.03
C ARG A 157 17.25 -41.71 -10.26
N LEU A 158 16.29 -41.42 -9.37
CA LEU A 158 15.59 -42.44 -8.58
C LEU A 158 14.77 -43.38 -9.46
N LYS A 159 14.09 -42.85 -10.49
CA LYS A 159 13.39 -43.67 -11.49
C LYS A 159 14.34 -44.60 -12.23
N HIS A 160 15.50 -44.09 -12.65
CA HIS A 160 16.49 -44.93 -13.33
C HIS A 160 17.04 -46.03 -12.40
N HIS A 161 17.31 -45.70 -11.15
CA HIS A 161 17.75 -46.67 -10.15
C HIS A 161 16.69 -47.73 -9.87
N LEU A 162 15.43 -47.32 -9.70
CA LEU A 162 14.30 -48.23 -9.52
C LEU A 162 14.17 -49.19 -10.69
N ASN A 163 14.18 -48.68 -11.93
CA ASN A 163 14.12 -49.53 -13.13
C ASN A 163 15.27 -50.54 -13.16
N LYS A 164 16.50 -50.12 -12.78
CA LYS A 164 17.65 -51.03 -12.73
C LYS A 164 17.42 -52.17 -11.73
N VAL A 165 16.98 -51.86 -10.52
CA VAL A 165 16.69 -52.87 -9.47
C VAL A 165 15.52 -53.77 -9.88
N GLU A 166 14.50 -53.22 -10.54
CA GLU A 166 13.38 -54.00 -11.08
C GLU A 166 13.83 -55.00 -12.14
N GLU A 167 14.72 -54.61 -13.05
CA GLU A 167 15.29 -55.52 -14.06
C GLU A 167 16.19 -56.59 -13.43
N GLU A 168 17.02 -56.23 -12.44
CA GLU A 168 17.82 -57.19 -11.67
C GLU A 168 16.91 -58.22 -10.97
N CYS A 169 15.82 -57.76 -10.34
CA CYS A 169 14.83 -58.64 -9.70
C CYS A 169 14.11 -59.56 -10.71
N LYS A 170 13.78 -59.07 -11.91
CA LYS A 170 13.23 -59.91 -12.99
C LYS A 170 14.22 -60.97 -13.44
N LEU A 171 15.50 -60.62 -13.59
CA LEU A 171 16.55 -61.57 -13.96
C LEU A 171 16.72 -62.65 -12.89
N GLU A 172 16.75 -62.28 -11.60
CA GLU A 172 16.83 -63.24 -10.49
C GLU A 172 15.61 -64.17 -10.42
N ARG A 173 14.40 -63.64 -10.64
CA ARG A 173 13.18 -64.47 -10.75
C ARG A 173 13.27 -65.46 -11.91
N ASN A 174 13.77 -65.03 -13.06
CA ASN A 174 13.96 -65.90 -14.22
C ASN A 174 15.03 -66.98 -13.97
N GLN A 175 16.14 -66.63 -13.30
CA GLN A 175 17.15 -67.62 -12.90
C GLN A 175 16.59 -68.63 -11.89
N SER A 176 15.85 -68.16 -10.89
CA SER A 176 15.16 -69.00 -9.91
C SER A 176 14.15 -69.95 -10.58
N LEU A 177 13.40 -69.47 -11.56
CA LEU A 177 12.49 -70.28 -12.36
C LEU A 177 13.23 -71.35 -13.18
N LYS A 178 14.36 -71.01 -13.80
CA LYS A 178 15.22 -71.99 -14.51
C LYS A 178 15.72 -73.07 -13.56
N LEU A 179 16.28 -72.69 -12.41
CA LEU A 179 16.74 -73.64 -11.39
C LEU A 179 15.60 -74.55 -10.90
N LYS A 180 14.41 -74.00 -10.67
CA LYS A 180 13.23 -74.80 -10.30
C LYS A 180 12.88 -75.82 -11.39
N ASN A 181 12.83 -75.40 -12.66
CA ASN A 181 12.57 -76.30 -13.78
C ASN A 181 13.65 -77.38 -13.92
N ASP A 182 14.92 -77.04 -13.72
CA ASP A 182 16.04 -78.00 -13.78
C ASP A 182 15.94 -79.04 -12.64
N ILE A 183 15.48 -78.63 -11.45
CA ILE A 183 15.20 -79.53 -10.33
C ILE A 183 14.00 -80.43 -10.62
N GLU A 184 12.91 -79.90 -11.18
CA GLU A 184 11.73 -80.69 -11.55
C GLU A 184 12.03 -81.71 -12.67
N ASN A 185 12.93 -81.37 -13.59
CA ASN A 185 13.37 -82.25 -14.68
C ASN A 185 14.50 -83.22 -14.28
N ARG A 186 14.96 -83.19 -13.02
CA ARG A 186 15.98 -84.11 -12.52
C ARG A 186 15.41 -85.54 -12.46
N PRO A 187 16.15 -86.58 -12.89
CA PRO A 187 15.70 -87.95 -12.76
C PRO A 187 15.33 -88.25 -11.30
N LYS A 188 14.12 -88.76 -11.08
CA LYS A 188 13.55 -88.97 -9.75
C LYS A 188 14.45 -89.93 -8.97
N ARG A 189 14.58 -89.69 -7.66
CA ARG A 189 15.40 -90.50 -6.76
C ARG A 189 15.05 -91.99 -6.83
N GLU A 190 13.78 -92.31 -7.09
CA GLU A 190 13.28 -93.66 -7.34
C GLU A 190 13.89 -94.32 -8.60
N GLN A 191 14.00 -93.58 -9.71
CA GLN A 191 14.64 -94.09 -10.95
C GLN A 191 16.15 -94.29 -10.75
N MET A 192 16.81 -93.43 -9.97
CA MET A 192 18.21 -93.67 -9.58
C MET A 192 18.34 -94.90 -8.68
N MET A 193 17.44 -95.09 -7.72
CA MET A 193 17.45 -96.27 -6.84
C MET A 193 17.09 -97.57 -7.57
N GLU A 194 16.23 -97.53 -8.61
CA GLU A 194 15.97 -98.67 -9.50
C GLU A 194 17.22 -99.05 -10.30
N LEU A 195 17.91 -98.07 -10.89
CA LEU A 195 19.18 -98.29 -11.59
C LEU A 195 20.29 -98.76 -10.63
N GLU A 196 20.34 -98.26 -9.39
CA GLU A 196 21.25 -98.74 -8.35
C GLU A 196 20.93 -100.19 -7.94
N ARG A 197 19.64 -100.53 -7.77
CA ARG A 197 19.21 -101.92 -7.55
C ARG A 197 19.55 -102.83 -8.70
N GLU A 198 19.36 -102.40 -9.95
CA GLU A 198 19.79 -103.16 -11.13
C GLU A 198 21.31 -103.36 -11.14
N ASN A 199 22.09 -102.35 -10.73
CA ASN A 199 23.54 -102.44 -10.57
C ASN A 199 23.96 -103.43 -9.47
N GLU A 200 23.25 -103.42 -8.34
CA GLU A 200 23.45 -104.39 -7.26
C GLU A 200 23.06 -105.80 -7.69
N MET A 201 21.97 -105.96 -8.44
CA MET A 201 21.54 -107.26 -8.99
C MET A 201 22.52 -107.81 -10.04
N LEU A 202 23.15 -106.93 -10.83
CA LEU A 202 24.22 -107.32 -11.74
C LEU A 202 25.50 -107.70 -10.98
N LYS A 203 25.81 -107.02 -9.87
CA LYS A 203 26.92 -107.38 -8.97
C LYS A 203 26.68 -108.70 -8.27
N THR A 204 25.46 -108.99 -7.80
CA THR A 204 25.11 -110.29 -7.22
C THR A 204 25.13 -111.39 -8.26
N LYS A 205 24.66 -111.17 -9.49
CA LYS A 205 24.84 -112.14 -10.60
C LYS A 205 26.31 -112.40 -10.92
N ILE A 206 27.18 -111.37 -10.85
CA ILE A 206 28.63 -111.55 -10.99
C ILE A 206 29.21 -112.35 -9.81
N GLN A 207 28.73 -112.12 -8.59
CA GLN A 207 29.10 -112.92 -7.40
C GLN A 207 28.55 -114.35 -7.43
N GLU A 208 27.36 -114.58 -8.00
CA GLU A 208 26.72 -115.88 -8.20
C GLU A 208 27.47 -116.71 -9.25
N PHE A 209 27.93 -116.08 -10.34
CA PHE A 209 28.84 -116.74 -11.28
C PHE A 209 30.22 -117.05 -10.66
N GLN A 210 30.65 -116.32 -9.62
CA GLN A 210 31.86 -116.61 -8.85
C GLN A 210 31.65 -117.69 -7.78
N SER A 211 30.43 -117.86 -7.25
CA SER A 211 30.10 -118.84 -6.21
C SER A 211 29.57 -120.18 -6.74
N LEU A 212 29.20 -120.29 -8.02
CA LEU A 212 28.77 -121.53 -8.69
C LEU A 212 29.91 -122.52 -9.06
N LEU A 213 31.14 -122.28 -8.60
CA LEU A 213 32.33 -123.12 -8.86
C LEU A 213 32.86 -123.91 -7.65
N GLN A 214 32.15 -123.95 -6.51
CA GLN A 214 32.60 -124.73 -5.35
C GLN A 214 31.44 -125.44 -4.64
N ASP A 215 31.36 -126.76 -4.87
CA ASP A 215 30.73 -127.84 -4.11
C ASP A 215 29.33 -127.62 -3.49
N GLY A 216 28.31 -128.46 -3.72
CA GLY A 216 28.36 -129.90 -3.98
C GLY A 216 28.23 -130.70 -2.68
N GLY A 217 27.00 -131.10 -2.30
CA GLY A 217 26.82 -132.07 -1.21
C GLY A 217 25.40 -132.23 -0.63
N ARG A 218 24.62 -133.14 -1.24
CA ARG A 218 23.61 -134.10 -0.70
C ARG A 218 23.41 -134.17 0.84
N SER A 219 22.28 -134.58 1.46
CA SER A 219 20.88 -134.88 1.10
C SER A 219 20.14 -135.38 2.38
N LEU A 220 18.85 -135.02 2.58
CA LEU A 220 17.73 -135.73 3.27
C LEU A 220 17.70 -135.88 4.82
N PRO A 221 16.52 -136.02 5.50
CA PRO A 221 15.16 -136.32 4.99
C PRO A 221 13.96 -135.44 5.51
N ASP A 222 13.39 -134.63 4.61
CA ASP A 222 11.99 -134.39 4.17
C ASP A 222 10.70 -134.71 4.98
N SER A 223 10.64 -134.55 6.30
CA SER A 223 9.30 -134.32 6.92
C SER A 223 9.33 -133.44 8.16
N ASP A 224 10.16 -133.75 9.15
CA ASP A 224 10.16 -132.99 10.42
C ASP A 224 11.00 -131.71 10.33
N LYS A 225 11.99 -131.70 9.43
CA LYS A 225 12.77 -130.51 9.09
C LYS A 225 11.93 -129.46 8.38
N ALA A 226 11.03 -129.89 7.49
CA ALA A 226 10.10 -128.99 6.80
C ALA A 226 9.18 -128.24 7.78
N ILE A 227 8.71 -128.90 8.85
CA ILE A 227 7.86 -128.25 9.86
C ILE A 227 8.67 -127.26 10.70
N VAL A 228 9.89 -127.61 11.12
CA VAL A 228 10.78 -126.70 11.84
C VAL A 228 11.19 -125.52 10.96
N ASP A 229 11.48 -125.76 9.69
CA ASP A 229 11.84 -124.73 8.71
C ASP A 229 10.65 -123.80 8.42
N ILE A 230 9.41 -124.30 8.33
CA ILE A 230 8.20 -123.48 8.22
C ILE A 230 8.03 -122.62 9.48
N LEU A 231 8.14 -123.19 10.67
CA LEU A 231 8.02 -122.43 11.92
C LEU A 231 9.15 -121.40 12.10
N GLU A 232 10.37 -121.72 11.65
CA GLU A 232 11.48 -120.77 11.63
C GLU A 232 11.28 -119.66 10.58
N HIS A 233 10.67 -119.99 9.45
CA HIS A 233 10.28 -119.02 8.42
C HIS A 233 9.19 -118.08 8.94
N ASP A 234 8.09 -118.62 9.48
CA ASP A 234 7.00 -117.84 10.09
C ASP A 234 7.52 -116.94 11.22
N ARG A 235 8.50 -117.44 12.02
CA ARG A 235 9.15 -116.63 13.07
C ARG A 235 9.98 -115.50 12.49
N LYS A 236 10.68 -115.71 11.37
CA LYS A 236 11.48 -114.68 10.70
C LYS A 236 10.58 -113.65 10.03
N GLU A 237 9.55 -114.09 9.31
CA GLU A 237 8.53 -113.22 8.69
C GLU A 237 7.86 -112.34 9.75
N ALA A 238 7.41 -112.92 10.87
CA ALA A 238 6.82 -112.15 11.97
C ALA A 238 7.82 -111.17 12.64
N LEU A 239 9.13 -111.47 12.63
CA LEU A 239 10.16 -110.56 13.13
C LEU A 239 10.45 -109.42 12.15
N GLU A 240 10.46 -109.71 10.85
CA GLU A 240 10.63 -108.74 9.76
C GLU A 240 9.44 -107.76 9.75
N ASP A 241 8.20 -108.27 9.78
CA ASP A 241 6.98 -107.46 9.91
C ASP A 241 7.04 -106.54 11.14
N ARG A 242 7.48 -107.08 12.28
CA ARG A 242 7.62 -106.28 13.50
C ARG A 242 8.69 -105.21 13.35
N HIS A 243 9.79 -105.52 12.67
CA HIS A 243 10.86 -104.56 12.42
C HIS A 243 10.41 -103.44 11.47
N GLU A 244 9.67 -103.78 10.40
CA GLU A 244 9.06 -102.82 9.49
C GLU A 244 8.07 -101.90 10.20
N LEU A 245 7.21 -102.45 11.06
CA LEU A 245 6.28 -101.66 11.87
C LEU A 245 7.01 -100.70 12.80
N VAL A 246 8.10 -101.13 13.46
CA VAL A 246 8.91 -100.25 14.31
C VAL A 246 9.58 -99.14 13.50
N ASN A 247 10.14 -99.45 12.33
CA ASN A 247 10.72 -98.45 11.43
C ASN A 247 9.67 -97.46 10.93
N ARG A 248 8.45 -97.95 10.63
CA ARG A 248 7.33 -97.09 10.24
C ARG A 248 6.90 -96.16 11.37
N ILE A 249 6.82 -96.67 12.61
CA ILE A 249 6.52 -95.86 13.80
C ILE A 249 7.59 -94.77 14.00
N PHE A 250 8.87 -95.12 13.86
CA PHE A 250 9.96 -94.15 13.98
C PHE A 250 9.86 -93.03 12.94
N ASN A 251 9.67 -93.39 11.66
CA ASN A 251 9.53 -92.40 10.58
C ASN A 251 8.31 -91.49 10.79
N LEU A 252 7.17 -92.05 11.22
CA LEU A 252 5.98 -91.27 11.54
C LEU A 252 6.21 -90.31 12.72
N GLN A 253 6.97 -90.73 13.74
CA GLN A 253 7.34 -89.85 14.86
C GLN A 253 8.25 -88.70 14.40
N GLU A 254 9.18 -88.97 13.49
CA GLU A 254 10.05 -87.93 12.91
C GLU A 254 9.25 -86.95 12.04
N GLU A 255 8.34 -87.45 11.20
CA GLU A 255 7.42 -86.62 10.40
C GLU A 255 6.54 -85.73 11.28
N ILE A 256 6.00 -86.26 12.39
CA ILE A 256 5.21 -85.47 13.35
C ILE A 256 6.07 -84.36 13.95
N ARG A 257 7.29 -84.66 14.38
CA ARG A 257 8.19 -83.66 14.96
C ARG A 257 8.54 -82.55 13.96
N GLN A 258 8.83 -82.91 12.71
CA GLN A 258 9.08 -81.92 11.66
C GLN A 258 7.86 -81.04 11.38
N ALA A 259 6.65 -81.62 11.41
CA ALA A 259 5.41 -80.87 11.25
C ALA A 259 5.15 -79.92 12.44
N GLU A 260 5.49 -80.32 13.66
CA GLU A 260 5.42 -79.46 14.85
C GLU A 260 6.41 -78.29 14.76
N ASP A 261 7.66 -78.53 14.37
CA ASP A 261 8.66 -77.48 14.18
C ASP A 261 8.23 -76.46 13.10
N LEU A 262 7.60 -76.92 12.01
CA LEU A 262 7.05 -76.03 10.98
C LEU A 262 5.84 -75.24 11.48
N ARG A 263 4.94 -75.88 12.24
CA ARG A 263 3.79 -75.21 12.84
C ARG A 263 4.25 -74.06 13.74
N ASP A 264 5.24 -74.31 14.60
CA ASP A 264 5.73 -73.32 15.55
C ASP A 264 6.39 -72.13 14.83
N LYS A 265 7.17 -72.38 13.76
CA LYS A 265 7.71 -71.32 12.88
C LYS A 265 6.61 -70.48 12.24
N TYR A 266 5.58 -71.11 11.66
CA TYR A 266 4.47 -70.37 11.06
C TYR A 266 3.66 -69.58 12.07
N LEU A 267 3.59 -70.05 13.33
CA LEU A 267 2.92 -69.32 14.40
C LEU A 267 3.71 -68.07 14.79
N GLU A 268 5.04 -68.16 14.91
CA GLU A 268 5.92 -67.01 15.14
C GLU A 268 5.84 -65.99 13.98
N GLU A 269 5.94 -66.45 12.72
CA GLU A 269 5.80 -65.58 11.55
C GLU A 269 4.44 -64.87 11.50
N LYS A 270 3.36 -65.56 11.91
CA LYS A 270 2.02 -64.99 11.99
C LYS A 270 1.96 -63.88 13.04
N GLU A 271 2.49 -64.10 14.25
CA GLU A 271 2.53 -63.09 15.32
C GLU A 271 3.32 -61.85 14.90
N ASP A 272 4.46 -62.05 14.23
CA ASP A 272 5.28 -60.96 13.67
C ASP A 272 4.51 -60.14 12.62
N LEU A 273 3.79 -60.82 11.72
CA LEU A 273 2.97 -60.16 10.71
C LEU A 273 1.79 -59.41 11.34
N GLU A 274 1.14 -59.97 12.35
CA GLU A 274 0.07 -59.30 13.09
C GLU A 274 0.57 -58.02 13.78
N LEU A 275 1.76 -58.06 14.39
CA LEU A 275 2.37 -56.89 15.01
C LEU A 275 2.72 -55.80 13.98
N LYS A 276 3.27 -56.19 12.83
CA LYS A 276 3.56 -55.27 11.71
C LYS A 276 2.27 -54.64 11.16
N CYS A 277 1.22 -55.42 10.96
CA CYS A 277 -0.09 -54.94 10.54
C CYS A 277 -0.70 -53.96 11.55
N SER A 278 -0.61 -54.26 12.85
CA SER A 278 -1.09 -53.37 13.91
C SER A 278 -0.34 -52.04 13.94
N THR A 279 0.98 -52.09 13.76
CA THR A 279 1.82 -50.88 13.69
C THR A 279 1.46 -50.03 12.48
N LEU A 280 1.36 -50.64 11.31
CA LEU A 280 0.97 -49.94 10.08
C LEU A 280 -0.43 -49.33 10.17
N ALA A 281 -1.38 -50.00 10.83
CA ALA A 281 -2.71 -49.45 11.06
C ALA A 281 -2.67 -48.16 11.89
N LYS A 282 -1.89 -48.16 12.98
CA LYS A 282 -1.69 -46.96 13.81
C LYS A 282 -1.01 -45.82 13.04
N ASP A 283 -0.01 -46.14 12.23
CA ASP A 283 0.65 -45.15 11.38
C ASP A 283 -0.33 -44.53 10.37
N CYS A 284 -1.17 -45.35 9.73
CA CYS A 284 -2.23 -44.88 8.83
C CYS A 284 -3.23 -43.95 9.55
N GLU A 285 -3.62 -44.28 10.78
CA GLU A 285 -4.50 -43.42 11.59
C GLU A 285 -3.81 -42.08 11.92
N MET A 286 -2.54 -42.10 12.29
CA MET A 286 -1.75 -40.90 12.54
C MET A 286 -1.64 -40.01 11.29
N TYR A 287 -1.34 -40.61 10.12
CA TYR A 287 -1.29 -39.87 8.86
C TYR A 287 -2.65 -39.28 8.49
N LYS A 288 -3.74 -40.02 8.71
CA LYS A 288 -5.10 -39.51 8.51
C LYS A 288 -5.40 -38.31 9.42
N HIS A 289 -5.03 -38.39 10.70
CA HIS A 289 -5.22 -37.28 11.63
C HIS A 289 -4.41 -36.05 11.21
N ARG A 290 -3.13 -36.24 10.85
CA ARG A 290 -2.27 -35.17 10.37
C ARG A 290 -2.81 -34.53 9.09
N MET A 291 -3.28 -35.32 8.13
CA MET A 291 -3.91 -34.81 6.91
C MET A 291 -5.14 -33.97 7.22
N ASN A 292 -6.00 -34.42 8.14
CA ASN A 292 -7.16 -33.64 8.57
C ASN A 292 -6.77 -32.30 9.20
N THR A 293 -5.73 -32.27 10.06
CA THR A 293 -5.22 -31.01 10.62
C THR A 293 -4.74 -30.05 9.53
N VAL A 294 -3.99 -30.56 8.55
CA VAL A 294 -3.51 -29.75 7.42
C VAL A 294 -4.67 -29.23 6.58
N MET A 295 -5.71 -30.03 6.34
CA MET A 295 -6.92 -29.56 5.65
C MET A 295 -7.60 -28.41 6.39
N VAL A 296 -7.80 -28.53 7.72
CA VAL A 296 -8.42 -27.46 8.52
C VAL A 296 -7.58 -26.18 8.47
N GLN A 297 -6.26 -26.29 8.56
CA GLN A 297 -5.36 -25.13 8.41
C GLN A 297 -5.47 -24.49 7.03
N LEU A 298 -5.60 -25.29 5.98
CA LEU A 298 -5.76 -24.79 4.62
C LEU A 298 -7.10 -24.04 4.45
N GLU A 299 -8.19 -24.55 5.02
CA GLU A 299 -9.49 -23.86 5.04
C GLU A 299 -9.43 -22.52 5.81
N GLU A 300 -8.67 -22.44 6.90
CA GLU A 300 -8.46 -21.19 7.64
C GLU A 300 -7.71 -20.15 6.79
N VAL A 301 -6.62 -20.57 6.13
CA VAL A 301 -5.85 -19.70 5.22
C VAL A 301 -6.72 -19.23 4.03
N GLU A 302 -7.58 -20.09 3.49
CA GLU A 302 -8.53 -19.69 2.45
C GLU A 302 -9.53 -18.64 2.94
N LYS A 303 -10.05 -18.78 4.16
CA LYS A 303 -10.94 -17.78 4.78
C LYS A 303 -10.24 -16.44 4.98
N GLU A 304 -9.00 -16.44 5.46
CA GLU A 304 -8.19 -15.23 5.64
C GLU A 304 -7.91 -14.53 4.30
N ARG A 305 -7.53 -15.30 3.27
CA ARG A 305 -7.33 -14.78 1.91
C ARG A 305 -8.60 -14.11 1.39
N ASP A 306 -9.75 -14.77 1.53
CA ASP A 306 -11.01 -14.25 1.03
C ASP A 306 -11.46 -12.99 1.81
N GLN A 307 -11.16 -12.94 3.12
CA GLN A 307 -11.38 -11.74 3.93
C GLN A 307 -10.49 -10.57 3.48
N ALA A 308 -9.21 -10.84 3.19
CA ALA A 308 -8.29 -9.83 2.69
C ALA A 308 -8.72 -9.28 1.32
N TYR A 309 -9.22 -10.14 0.43
CA TYR A 309 -9.79 -9.70 -0.85
C TYR A 309 -11.04 -8.84 -0.68
N ARG A 310 -11.99 -9.25 0.17
CA ARG A 310 -13.16 -8.41 0.46
C ARG A 310 -12.78 -7.04 1.02
N ALA A 311 -11.86 -6.99 1.98
CA ALA A 311 -11.40 -5.73 2.56
C ALA A 311 -10.72 -4.82 1.52
N ARG A 312 -9.91 -5.39 0.61
CA ARG A 312 -9.30 -4.65 -0.50
C ARG A 312 -10.36 -4.08 -1.44
N ASP A 313 -11.33 -4.89 -1.85
CA ASP A 313 -12.35 -4.50 -2.82
C ASP A 313 -13.30 -3.44 -2.23
N ASP A 314 -13.61 -3.54 -0.93
CA ASP A 314 -14.36 -2.53 -0.18
C ASP A 314 -13.58 -1.20 -0.13
N ALA A 315 -12.28 -1.24 0.20
CA ALA A 315 -11.44 -0.06 0.22
C ALA A 315 -11.32 0.60 -1.17
N GLN A 316 -11.16 -0.20 -2.23
CA GLN A 316 -11.14 0.29 -3.61
C GLN A 316 -12.45 0.96 -4.00
N THR A 317 -13.59 0.36 -3.62
CA THR A 317 -14.92 0.93 -3.86
C THR A 317 -15.10 2.26 -3.14
N GLN A 318 -14.66 2.35 -1.87
CA GLN A 318 -14.67 3.60 -1.11
C GLN A 318 -13.78 4.68 -1.75
N CYS A 319 -12.57 4.33 -2.17
CA CYS A 319 -11.69 5.27 -2.88
C CYS A 319 -12.33 5.78 -4.17
N SER A 320 -12.95 4.89 -4.97
CA SER A 320 -13.67 5.29 -6.18
C SER A 320 -14.81 6.26 -5.87
N GLN A 321 -15.58 5.99 -4.82
CA GLN A 321 -16.67 6.86 -4.39
C GLN A 321 -16.16 8.24 -3.94
N CYS A 322 -15.08 8.28 -3.13
CA CYS A 322 -14.46 9.53 -2.71
C CYS A 322 -13.93 10.37 -3.89
N LEU A 323 -13.39 9.73 -4.93
CA LEU A 323 -12.95 10.44 -6.13
C LEU A 323 -14.12 11.08 -6.88
N ILE A 324 -15.22 10.35 -7.04
CA ILE A 324 -16.45 10.87 -7.66
C ILE A 324 -16.96 12.07 -6.87
N ASP A 325 -17.02 11.98 -5.54
CA ASP A 325 -17.52 13.06 -4.70
C ASP A 325 -16.58 14.27 -4.70
N LYS A 326 -15.26 14.05 -4.69
CA LYS A 326 -14.26 15.11 -4.89
C LYS A 326 -14.49 15.86 -6.21
N ASP A 327 -14.77 15.16 -7.30
CA ASP A 327 -15.01 15.78 -8.60
C ASP A 327 -16.34 16.54 -8.65
N LYS A 328 -17.38 16.05 -7.96
CA LYS A 328 -18.62 16.81 -7.73
C LYS A 328 -18.35 18.12 -6.98
N TYR A 329 -17.59 18.07 -5.88
CA TYR A 329 -17.27 19.27 -5.12
C TYR A 329 -16.42 20.26 -5.91
N ARG A 330 -15.43 19.80 -6.69
CA ARG A 330 -14.66 20.66 -7.61
C ARG A 330 -15.55 21.35 -8.63
N LYS A 331 -16.59 20.68 -9.14
CA LYS A 331 -17.56 21.30 -10.03
C LYS A 331 -18.38 22.38 -9.31
N GLN A 332 -18.86 22.09 -8.10
CA GLN A 332 -19.60 23.07 -7.28
C GLN A 332 -18.75 24.30 -6.94
N ILE A 333 -17.47 24.11 -6.62
CA ILE A 333 -16.54 25.21 -6.35
C ILE A 333 -16.41 26.10 -7.59
N ARG A 334 -16.19 25.52 -8.78
CA ARG A 334 -16.11 26.28 -10.04
C ARG A 334 -17.40 27.08 -10.31
N GLU A 335 -18.57 26.46 -10.14
CA GLU A 335 -19.85 27.16 -10.31
C GLU A 335 -20.03 28.31 -9.30
N LEU A 336 -19.54 28.17 -8.07
CA LEU A 336 -19.57 29.22 -7.07
C LEU A 336 -18.55 30.34 -7.36
N GLU A 337 -17.37 29.99 -7.87
CA GLU A 337 -16.37 30.95 -8.32
C GLU A 337 -16.91 31.78 -9.50
N GLU A 338 -17.54 31.14 -10.49
CA GLU A 338 -18.21 31.80 -11.62
C GLU A 338 -19.31 32.78 -11.14
N ARG A 339 -20.19 32.35 -10.23
CA ARG A 339 -21.21 33.24 -9.64
C ARG A 339 -20.58 34.40 -8.87
N ASN A 340 -19.47 34.17 -8.18
CA ASN A 340 -18.78 35.24 -7.44
C ASN A 340 -18.22 36.30 -8.41
N ASP A 341 -17.61 35.85 -9.50
CA ASP A 341 -17.10 36.73 -10.55
C ASP A 341 -18.22 37.51 -11.25
N GLU A 342 -19.37 36.88 -11.53
CA GLU A 342 -20.56 37.55 -12.05
C GLU A 342 -21.04 38.66 -11.11
N LEU A 343 -21.17 38.37 -9.81
CA LEU A 343 -21.58 39.35 -8.80
C LEU A 343 -20.58 40.49 -8.66
N ARG A 344 -19.27 40.21 -8.75
CA ARG A 344 -18.22 41.25 -8.77
C ARG A 344 -18.36 42.16 -9.98
N ILE A 345 -18.60 41.60 -11.17
CA ILE A 345 -18.85 42.38 -12.40
C ILE A 345 -20.10 43.25 -12.24
N GLU A 346 -21.19 42.71 -11.69
CA GLU A 346 -22.40 43.50 -11.42
C GLU A 346 -22.16 44.64 -10.43
N MET A 347 -21.39 44.39 -9.38
CA MET A 347 -21.02 45.40 -8.39
C MET A 347 -20.26 46.55 -9.05
N VAL A 348 -19.21 46.24 -9.83
CA VAL A 348 -18.42 47.24 -10.57
C VAL A 348 -19.30 48.03 -11.55
N ARG A 349 -20.23 47.36 -12.25
CA ARG A 349 -21.19 48.04 -13.15
C ARG A 349 -22.11 49.01 -12.39
N LYS A 350 -22.57 48.64 -11.20
CA LYS A 350 -23.39 49.51 -10.34
C LYS A 350 -22.58 50.70 -9.83
N GLU A 351 -21.34 50.49 -9.39
CA GLU A 351 -20.42 51.56 -8.98
C GLU A 351 -20.15 52.55 -10.14
N ALA A 352 -19.89 52.05 -11.35
CA ALA A 352 -19.70 52.90 -12.53
C ALA A 352 -20.94 53.75 -12.84
N ARG A 353 -22.16 53.19 -12.68
CA ARG A 353 -23.41 53.96 -12.82
C ARG A 353 -23.53 55.05 -11.77
N ILE A 354 -23.20 54.76 -10.50
CA ILE A 354 -23.22 55.74 -9.41
C ILE A 354 -22.28 56.89 -9.73
N VAL A 355 -21.02 56.61 -10.08
CA VAL A 355 -20.03 57.64 -10.43
C VAL A 355 -20.51 58.50 -11.61
N ASN A 356 -21.14 57.90 -12.62
CA ASN A 356 -21.67 58.64 -13.77
C ASN A 356 -22.82 59.57 -13.35
N LEU A 357 -23.74 59.09 -12.51
CA LEU A 357 -24.84 59.90 -11.96
C LEU A 357 -24.32 61.04 -11.07
N GLU A 358 -23.33 60.79 -10.22
CA GLU A 358 -22.66 61.83 -9.42
C GLU A 358 -22.00 62.89 -10.31
N CYS A 359 -21.33 62.49 -11.39
CA CYS A 359 -20.76 63.41 -12.37
C CYS A 359 -21.83 64.27 -13.05
N LYS A 360 -22.98 63.69 -13.43
CA LYS A 360 -24.10 64.44 -14.00
C LYS A 360 -24.69 65.43 -13.00
N LEU A 361 -24.91 65.00 -11.76
CA LEU A 361 -25.38 65.87 -10.67
C LEU A 361 -24.42 67.05 -10.45
N ARG A 362 -23.10 66.79 -10.42
CA ARG A 362 -22.09 67.84 -10.30
C ARG A 362 -22.16 68.85 -11.45
N ARG A 363 -22.40 68.42 -12.69
CA ARG A 363 -22.57 69.34 -13.84
C ARG A 363 -23.81 70.21 -13.71
N ILE A 364 -24.96 69.62 -13.39
CA ILE A 364 -26.22 70.34 -13.19
C ILE A 364 -26.09 71.37 -12.06
N LEU A 365 -25.46 71.00 -10.94
CA LEU A 365 -25.18 71.94 -9.84
C LEU A 365 -24.26 73.08 -10.26
N LYS A 366 -23.31 72.83 -11.17
CA LYS A 366 -22.38 73.85 -11.68
C LYS A 366 -23.07 74.80 -12.66
N ASP A 367 -23.93 74.27 -13.52
CA ASP A 367 -24.71 75.05 -14.49
C ASP A 367 -25.83 75.86 -13.81
N GLY A 368 -26.43 75.33 -12.73
CA GLY A 368 -27.42 76.06 -11.91
C GLY A 368 -26.83 77.25 -11.15
N VAL A 369 -25.56 77.18 -10.74
CA VAL A 369 -24.85 78.32 -10.11
C VAL A 369 -24.41 79.37 -11.14
N ALA A 370 -24.28 79.00 -12.42
CA ALA A 370 -23.93 79.93 -13.51
C ALA A 370 -25.14 80.72 -14.06
N LEU A 371 -26.37 80.33 -13.72
CA LEU A 371 -27.62 81.02 -14.12
C LEU A 371 -28.14 82.01 -13.06
N ASP A 372 -27.58 81.98 -11.84
CA ASP A 372 -27.95 82.85 -10.70
C ASP A 372 -26.92 83.97 -10.43
N GLN A 373 -25.97 84.21 -11.35
CA GLN A 373 -25.08 85.38 -11.40
C GLN A 373 -25.37 86.19 -12.64
#